data_AF-A0A978SUU8-F1
#
_entry.id   AF-A0A978SUU8-F1
#
_cell.length_a   1.000
_cell.length_b   1.000
_cell.length_c   1.000
_cell.angle_alpha   90.00
_cell.angle_beta   90.00
_cell.angle_gamma   90.00
#
_symmetry.space_group_name_H-M   'P 1'
#
loop_
_entity.id
_entity.type
_entity.pdbx_description
1 polymer ?
#
loop_
_entity_poly.entity_id
_entity_poly.type
_entity_poly.pdbx_seq_one_letter_code
_entity_poly.pdbx_strand_id
1 'polypeptide(L)'
;MNGEKAAGSFTKISNFSGAIFFYCTEGVYHHLSVCIAEGLQELGIPFYSNINYWKISPEREDYLFRHDVEVSPDNCSVVVVSHQWFNQNLHLPENLFHPARKYITVYLDDMDGPVVWNPEFRNFDLIFRTHYNKGEYPSNCLPWQFGISNRILKETSQGLSFQKRKRQLLVNFRNDQDILEISNCWLKVNQGFLRVDRGAIIVARPLRHIVREQFLPLIEKILPVEDTVDYFDLPPSDSYHYLHWTQTGQRHYPNYYKRLKESAACACFGGYTFPLDTTGKFLVEWWDSWRFWESLAAGCVTFHVDFDKYGIQLPVMPENWQHYIGLDLDNFEEAVERIASEPEILERISISGREWALANYGPVPTALRFIETISGRFSPNPLLPLSLPLREINLIIFPDWSEPEETLSWQLERVIRALLTHPDKSRITLLVETSAISEENVNLLLSGITMNLLMQEDLDVNQGPEIALVNRLDEKQWAELLPRIQARIILERENHQAIAETAIKIISAVSIESISNKRFA
;
A
#
# COMPACT_ATOMS: atom_id res chain seq x y z
N MET A 1 25.09 -16.03 -19.87
CA MET A 1 24.48 -17.21 -19.21
C MET A 1 24.17 -16.82 -17.78
N ASN A 2 22.94 -16.38 -17.50
CA ASN A 2 22.36 -16.16 -16.17
C ASN A 2 20.88 -15.74 -16.34
N GLY A 3 20.14 -16.49 -17.16
CA GLY A 3 18.72 -16.22 -17.47
C GLY A 3 17.73 -17.17 -16.79
N GLU A 4 18.21 -18.20 -16.07
CA GLU A 4 17.35 -19.30 -15.62
C GLU A 4 17.06 -19.32 -14.11
N LYS A 5 17.66 -18.44 -13.29
CA LYS A 5 17.39 -18.43 -11.83
C LYS A 5 16.23 -17.54 -11.38
N ALA A 6 15.65 -16.71 -12.26
CA ALA A 6 14.50 -15.86 -11.91
C ALA A 6 13.13 -16.48 -12.24
N ALA A 7 13.08 -17.55 -13.04
CA ALA A 7 11.81 -18.18 -13.44
C ALA A 7 11.22 -19.11 -12.35
N GLY A 8 12.01 -19.48 -11.34
CA GLY A 8 11.65 -20.49 -10.34
C GLY A 8 10.85 -19.99 -9.13
N SER A 9 10.63 -18.68 -8.95
CA SER A 9 9.89 -18.14 -7.79
C SER A 9 8.50 -17.57 -8.12
N PHE A 10 8.11 -17.51 -9.39
CA PHE A 10 6.80 -16.96 -9.81
C PHE A 10 5.69 -18.02 -9.87
N THR A 11 5.98 -19.28 -9.57
CA THR A 11 5.07 -20.41 -9.87
C THR A 11 4.10 -20.78 -8.74
N LYS A 12 3.86 -19.90 -7.75
CA LYS A 12 2.93 -20.18 -6.63
C LYS A 12 1.91 -19.09 -6.28
N ILE A 13 1.85 -18.00 -7.03
CA ILE A 13 0.99 -16.84 -6.73
C ILE A 13 0.25 -16.53 -8.05
N SER A 14 -0.97 -17.00 -8.31
CA SER A 14 -2.18 -16.83 -7.52
C SER A 14 -3.22 -17.88 -7.95
N ASN A 15 -3.93 -18.49 -7.00
CA ASN A 15 -5.08 -19.37 -7.28
C ASN A 15 -6.34 -18.57 -7.68
N PHE A 16 -6.20 -17.37 -8.23
CA PHE A 16 -7.34 -16.54 -8.60
C PHE A 16 -7.94 -17.07 -9.91
N SER A 17 -9.16 -17.60 -9.85
CA SER A 17 -9.89 -18.14 -11.01
C SER A 17 -11.04 -17.24 -11.47
N GLY A 18 -11.11 -16.01 -10.98
CA GLY A 18 -12.18 -15.05 -11.29
C GLY A 18 -11.86 -14.16 -12.48
N ALA A 19 -12.83 -13.31 -12.84
CA ALA A 19 -12.64 -12.20 -13.78
C ALA A 19 -12.79 -10.86 -13.06
N ILE A 20 -12.22 -9.80 -13.63
CA ILE A 20 -12.24 -8.44 -13.06
C ILE A 20 -12.95 -7.50 -14.03
N PHE A 21 -13.92 -6.73 -13.54
CA PHE A 21 -14.61 -5.71 -14.33
C PHE A 21 -14.12 -4.32 -13.95
N PHE A 22 -13.73 -3.51 -14.94
CA PHE A 22 -13.29 -2.13 -14.73
C PHE A 22 -14.31 -1.13 -15.29
N TYR A 23 -14.66 -0.14 -14.47
CA TYR A 23 -15.36 1.05 -14.93
C TYR A 23 -14.35 2.09 -15.43
N CYS A 24 -14.41 2.38 -16.73
CA CYS A 24 -13.60 3.36 -17.44
C CYS A 24 -14.49 4.44 -18.06
N THR A 25 -13.94 5.65 -18.18
CA THR A 25 -14.57 6.80 -18.81
C THR A 25 -13.67 7.34 -19.93
N GLU A 26 -14.27 7.76 -21.04
CA GLU A 26 -13.54 8.38 -22.15
C GLU A 26 -12.96 9.75 -21.74
N GLY A 27 -11.88 10.17 -22.40
CA GLY A 27 -11.29 11.50 -22.21
C GLY A 27 -10.52 11.72 -20.89
N VAL A 28 -10.46 10.73 -20.00
CA VAL A 28 -9.69 10.77 -18.75
C VAL A 28 -8.67 9.64 -18.67
N TYR A 29 -7.64 9.86 -17.86
CA TYR A 29 -6.52 8.92 -17.72
C TYR A 29 -6.63 8.07 -16.45
N HIS A 30 -7.06 6.82 -16.60
CA HIS A 30 -7.19 5.83 -15.52
C HIS A 30 -5.87 5.10 -15.25
N HIS A 31 -4.85 5.82 -14.78
CA HIS A 31 -3.50 5.25 -14.66
C HIS A 31 -3.41 3.99 -13.80
N LEU A 32 -4.03 4.00 -12.61
CA LEU A 32 -4.00 2.86 -11.71
C LEU A 32 -4.58 1.60 -12.36
N SER A 33 -5.73 1.78 -13.03
CA SER A 33 -6.36 0.70 -13.79
C SER A 33 -5.44 0.19 -14.88
N VAL A 34 -4.80 1.08 -15.66
CA VAL A 34 -3.86 0.69 -16.73
C VAL A 34 -2.70 -0.13 -16.17
N CYS A 35 -2.05 0.31 -15.09
CA CYS A 35 -0.93 -0.41 -14.47
C CYS A 35 -1.34 -1.80 -13.98
N ILE A 36 -2.53 -1.94 -13.37
CA ILE A 36 -3.06 -3.24 -12.94
C ILE A 36 -3.37 -4.12 -14.16
N ALA A 37 -4.11 -3.60 -15.14
CA ALA A 37 -4.57 -4.34 -16.31
C ALA A 37 -3.43 -4.83 -17.21
N GLU A 38 -2.36 -4.05 -17.37
CA GLU A 38 -1.15 -4.49 -18.08
C GLU A 38 -0.52 -5.73 -17.42
N GLY A 39 -0.45 -5.77 -16.09
CA GLY A 39 0.04 -6.94 -15.38
C GLY A 39 -0.92 -8.13 -15.42
N LEU A 40 -2.24 -7.88 -15.31
CA LEU A 40 -3.26 -8.94 -15.45
C LEU A 40 -3.21 -9.59 -16.83
N GLN A 41 -3.03 -8.78 -17.89
CA GLN A 41 -2.89 -9.27 -19.25
C GLN A 41 -1.67 -10.19 -19.39
N GLU A 42 -0.53 -9.81 -18.83
CA GLU A 42 0.70 -10.62 -18.86
C GLU A 42 0.54 -11.93 -18.06
N LEU A 43 -0.21 -11.90 -16.96
CA LEU A 43 -0.55 -13.07 -16.15
C LEU A 43 -1.66 -13.95 -16.75
N GLY A 44 -2.31 -13.52 -17.84
CA GLY A 44 -3.43 -14.23 -18.46
C GLY A 44 -4.71 -14.25 -17.61
N ILE A 45 -4.87 -13.31 -16.67
CA ILE A 45 -6.06 -13.18 -15.84
C ILE A 45 -7.13 -12.41 -16.63
N PRO A 46 -8.36 -12.93 -16.76
CA PRO A 46 -9.40 -12.29 -17.54
C PRO A 46 -9.90 -11.01 -16.87
N PHE A 47 -10.02 -9.94 -17.67
CA PHE A 47 -10.65 -8.71 -17.25
C PHE A 47 -11.41 -8.05 -18.40
N TYR A 48 -12.42 -7.26 -18.04
CA TYR A 48 -13.36 -6.63 -18.94
C TYR A 48 -13.63 -5.19 -18.49
N SER A 49 -14.30 -4.42 -19.35
CA SER A 49 -14.71 -3.06 -19.04
C SER A 49 -16.06 -2.70 -19.64
N ASN A 50 -16.65 -1.62 -19.15
CA ASN A 50 -17.88 -1.05 -19.69
C ASN A 50 -17.71 -0.42 -21.08
N ILE A 51 -16.48 -0.07 -21.48
CA ILE A 51 -16.15 0.50 -22.80
C ILE A 51 -14.78 -0.01 -23.26
N ASN A 52 -14.51 0.02 -24.57
CA ASN A 52 -13.15 -0.15 -25.06
C ASN A 52 -12.30 1.04 -24.59
N TYR A 53 -11.23 0.78 -23.85
CA TYR A 53 -10.41 1.83 -23.24
C TYR A 53 -8.92 1.53 -23.34
N TRP A 54 -8.14 2.60 -23.42
CA TRP A 54 -6.67 2.60 -23.58
C TRP A 54 -6.20 1.92 -24.88
N LYS A 55 -6.09 2.71 -25.95
CA LYS A 55 -5.60 2.23 -27.25
C LYS A 55 -4.12 1.88 -27.16
N ILE A 56 -3.74 0.74 -27.74
CA ILE A 56 -2.39 0.16 -27.65
C ILE A 56 -1.49 0.66 -28.79
N SER A 57 -2.06 0.89 -29.98
CA SER A 57 -1.34 1.35 -31.18
C SER A 57 -2.15 2.42 -31.91
N PRO A 58 -1.48 3.43 -32.50
CA PRO A 58 -2.18 4.47 -33.26
C PRO A 58 -2.86 3.93 -34.52
N GLU A 59 -2.31 2.86 -35.12
CA GLU A 59 -2.75 2.30 -36.41
C GLU A 59 -3.86 1.25 -36.30
N ARG A 60 -4.06 0.66 -35.12
CA ARG A 60 -5.01 -0.46 -34.92
C ARG A 60 -6.07 -0.12 -33.89
N GLU A 61 -7.28 -0.60 -34.10
CA GLU A 61 -8.38 -0.54 -33.12
C GLU A 61 -8.23 -1.64 -32.04
N ASP A 62 -7.03 -1.71 -31.46
CA ASP A 62 -6.67 -2.61 -30.37
C ASP A 62 -6.61 -1.85 -29.05
N TYR A 63 -7.34 -2.36 -28.07
CA TYR A 63 -7.49 -1.75 -26.74
C TYR A 63 -7.02 -2.73 -25.65
N LEU A 64 -6.42 -2.18 -24.58
CA LEU A 64 -6.05 -2.95 -23.39
C LEU A 64 -7.30 -3.41 -22.65
N PHE A 65 -8.26 -2.50 -22.45
CA PHE A 65 -9.56 -2.81 -21.89
C PHE A 65 -10.54 -3.04 -23.02
N ARG A 66 -11.16 -4.21 -23.04
CA ARG A 66 -12.12 -4.60 -24.07
C ARG A 66 -13.50 -4.72 -23.47
N HIS A 67 -14.46 -4.06 -24.11
CA HIS A 67 -15.86 -4.22 -23.81
C HIS A 67 -16.40 -5.50 -24.46
N ASP A 68 -17.13 -6.27 -23.68
CA ASP A 68 -17.91 -7.40 -24.13
C ASP A 68 -19.36 -7.17 -23.68
N VAL A 69 -20.29 -7.16 -24.64
CA VAL A 69 -21.71 -6.87 -24.39
C VAL A 69 -22.38 -7.95 -23.53
N GLU A 70 -21.83 -9.16 -23.52
CA GLU A 70 -22.34 -10.29 -22.75
C GLU A 70 -21.78 -10.33 -21.32
N VAL A 71 -20.81 -9.46 -21.00
CA VAL A 71 -20.15 -9.42 -19.69
C VAL A 71 -20.57 -8.18 -18.93
N SER A 72 -21.27 -8.40 -17.82
CA SER A 72 -21.61 -7.37 -16.84
C SER A 72 -20.78 -7.52 -15.56
N PRO A 73 -20.82 -6.56 -14.63
CA PRO A 73 -20.18 -6.67 -13.33
C PRO A 73 -20.52 -7.98 -12.58
N ASP A 74 -21.76 -8.47 -12.70
CA ASP A 74 -22.23 -9.70 -12.04
C ASP A 74 -21.60 -11.00 -12.59
N ASN A 75 -20.97 -10.93 -13.76
CA ASN A 75 -20.21 -12.05 -14.34
C ASN A 75 -18.78 -12.12 -13.80
N CYS A 76 -18.33 -11.10 -13.06
CA CYS A 76 -16.97 -10.98 -12.55
C CYS A 76 -16.92 -11.24 -11.03
N SER A 77 -15.71 -11.47 -10.53
CA SER A 77 -15.43 -11.66 -9.10
C SER A 77 -15.06 -10.35 -8.42
N VAL A 78 -14.54 -9.38 -9.18
CA VAL A 78 -14.10 -8.07 -8.70
C VAL A 78 -14.67 -7.00 -9.61
N VAL A 79 -15.14 -5.91 -9.03
CA VAL A 79 -15.54 -4.71 -9.76
C VAL A 79 -14.72 -3.53 -9.28
N VAL A 80 -14.02 -2.88 -10.21
CA VAL A 80 -13.07 -1.81 -9.95
C VAL A 80 -13.60 -0.49 -10.48
N VAL A 81 -13.62 0.52 -9.62
CA VAL A 81 -13.98 1.90 -9.97
C VAL A 81 -12.82 2.79 -9.52
N SER A 82 -12.29 3.64 -10.40
CA SER A 82 -11.27 4.61 -10.00
C SER A 82 -11.89 5.98 -9.72
N HIS A 83 -11.16 6.83 -9.01
CA HIS A 83 -11.55 8.21 -8.77
C HIS A 83 -11.96 8.96 -10.05
N GLN A 84 -11.25 8.78 -11.16
CA GLN A 84 -11.59 9.42 -12.45
C GLN A 84 -13.05 9.19 -12.90
N TRP A 85 -13.65 8.04 -12.57
CA TRP A 85 -15.06 7.79 -12.83
C TRP A 85 -15.96 8.77 -12.06
N PHE A 86 -15.72 8.89 -10.75
CA PHE A 86 -16.50 9.76 -9.87
C PHE A 86 -16.36 11.23 -10.27
N ASN A 87 -15.15 11.65 -10.65
CA ASN A 87 -14.89 13.03 -11.07
C ASN A 87 -15.70 13.42 -12.33
N GLN A 88 -15.84 12.51 -13.29
CA GLN A 88 -16.56 12.77 -14.54
C GLN A 88 -18.07 12.59 -14.43
N ASN A 89 -18.51 11.51 -13.76
CA ASN A 89 -19.91 11.10 -13.76
C ASN A 89 -20.69 11.64 -12.54
N LEU A 90 -20.00 12.20 -11.55
CA LEU A 90 -20.53 12.73 -10.29
C LEU A 90 -21.27 11.72 -9.39
N HIS A 91 -21.43 10.47 -9.86
CA HIS A 91 -22.14 9.40 -9.18
C HIS A 91 -21.42 8.06 -9.40
N LEU A 92 -21.58 7.15 -8.44
CA LEU A 92 -21.16 5.76 -8.57
C LEU A 92 -22.03 5.03 -9.60
N PRO A 93 -21.50 3.98 -10.25
CA PRO A 93 -22.30 3.13 -11.14
C PRO A 93 -23.59 2.66 -10.45
N GLU A 94 -24.70 2.68 -11.19
CA GLU A 94 -25.99 2.22 -10.66
C GLU A 94 -25.91 0.76 -10.19
N ASN A 95 -26.57 0.47 -9.08
CA ASN A 95 -26.62 -0.85 -8.46
C ASN A 95 -25.26 -1.45 -8.05
N LEU A 96 -24.14 -0.71 -8.05
CA LEU A 96 -22.80 -1.23 -7.70
C LEU A 96 -22.74 -2.02 -6.37
N PHE A 97 -23.60 -1.67 -5.39
CA PHE A 97 -23.65 -2.30 -4.07
C PHE A 97 -24.92 -3.12 -3.84
N HIS A 98 -25.55 -3.66 -4.89
CA HIS A 98 -26.78 -4.44 -4.72
C HIS A 98 -26.54 -5.67 -3.84
N PRO A 99 -27.51 -6.05 -2.97
CA PRO A 99 -27.29 -7.09 -1.95
C PRO A 99 -27.06 -8.50 -2.53
N ALA A 100 -27.46 -8.72 -3.78
CA ALA A 100 -27.27 -10.00 -4.49
C ALA A 100 -25.90 -10.15 -5.18
N ARG A 101 -25.00 -9.16 -5.06
CA ARG A 101 -23.71 -9.18 -5.76
C ARG A 101 -22.84 -10.34 -5.30
N LYS A 102 -22.15 -10.96 -6.25
CA LYS A 102 -21.15 -12.02 -5.97
C LYS A 102 -19.72 -11.50 -6.05
N TYR A 103 -19.55 -10.26 -6.50
CA TYR A 103 -18.26 -9.58 -6.59
C TYR A 103 -17.98 -8.73 -5.36
N ILE A 104 -16.69 -8.53 -5.09
CA ILE A 104 -16.23 -7.45 -4.23
C ILE A 104 -16.03 -6.17 -5.04
N THR A 105 -16.12 -5.01 -4.39
CA THR A 105 -15.91 -3.70 -4.98
C THR A 105 -14.59 -3.11 -4.51
N VAL A 106 -13.80 -2.62 -5.46
CA VAL A 106 -12.52 -1.96 -5.22
C VAL A 106 -12.59 -0.53 -5.73
N TYR A 107 -12.24 0.43 -4.88
CA TYR A 107 -12.06 1.82 -5.27
C TYR A 107 -10.56 2.15 -5.41
N LEU A 108 -10.16 2.65 -6.56
CA LEU A 108 -8.80 3.13 -6.81
C LEU A 108 -8.76 4.65 -6.62
N ASP A 109 -8.19 5.09 -5.49
CA ASP A 109 -8.10 6.48 -5.08
C ASP A 109 -6.73 7.07 -5.46
N ASP A 110 -6.70 7.74 -6.63
CA ASP A 110 -5.58 8.57 -7.09
C ASP A 110 -5.82 10.08 -6.87
N MET A 111 -6.75 10.46 -5.97
CA MET A 111 -7.04 11.87 -5.66
C MET A 111 -5.84 12.58 -5.09
N ASP A 112 -5.48 13.68 -5.75
CA ASP A 112 -4.57 14.67 -5.23
C ASP A 112 -5.21 15.48 -4.08
N GLY A 113 -4.52 15.58 -2.95
CA GLY A 113 -4.91 16.42 -1.81
C GLY A 113 -5.56 15.67 -0.62
N PRO A 114 -6.18 16.42 0.32
CA PRO A 114 -6.65 15.88 1.58
C PRO A 114 -7.78 14.88 1.34
N VAL A 115 -7.89 13.89 2.24
CA VAL A 115 -8.83 12.78 2.06
C VAL A 115 -10.27 13.30 1.96
N VAL A 116 -10.81 13.21 0.75
CA VAL A 116 -12.20 13.52 0.47
C VAL A 116 -13.05 12.33 0.88
N TRP A 117 -13.54 12.37 2.12
CA TRP A 117 -14.42 11.34 2.67
C TRP A 117 -15.84 11.53 2.17
N ASN A 118 -16.16 11.05 0.97
CA ASN A 118 -17.55 10.80 0.60
C ASN A 118 -18.07 9.60 1.43
N PRO A 119 -19.14 9.75 2.23
CA PRO A 119 -19.72 8.64 2.98
C PRO A 119 -20.04 7.40 2.13
N GLU A 120 -20.37 7.58 0.85
CA GLU A 120 -20.64 6.49 -0.09
C GLU A 120 -19.42 5.59 -0.31
N PHE A 121 -18.20 6.13 -0.19
CA PHE A 121 -16.98 5.36 -0.39
C PHE A 121 -16.75 4.31 0.71
N ARG A 122 -17.41 4.46 1.87
CA ARG A 122 -17.39 3.43 2.93
C ARG A 122 -18.06 2.13 2.52
N ASN A 123 -18.86 2.13 1.44
CA ASN A 123 -19.53 0.93 0.94
C ASN A 123 -18.62 0.04 0.08
N PHE A 124 -17.44 0.53 -0.33
CA PHE A 124 -16.46 -0.30 -1.03
C PHE A 124 -15.85 -1.33 -0.08
N ASP A 125 -15.62 -2.55 -0.58
CA ASP A 125 -14.97 -3.59 0.21
C ASP A 125 -13.49 -3.27 0.45
N LEU A 126 -12.84 -2.62 -0.53
CA LEU A 126 -11.45 -2.16 -0.47
C LEU A 126 -11.30 -0.79 -1.15
N ILE A 127 -10.47 0.07 -0.55
CA ILE A 127 -10.02 1.34 -1.11
C ILE A 127 -8.50 1.30 -1.19
N PHE A 128 -7.93 1.52 -2.36
CA PHE A 128 -6.49 1.60 -2.59
C PHE A 128 -6.10 3.04 -2.84
N ARG A 129 -5.36 3.66 -1.89
CA ARG A 129 -5.01 5.08 -1.93
C ARG A 129 -3.53 5.30 -2.16
N THR A 130 -3.19 6.11 -3.16
CA THR A 130 -1.79 6.34 -3.58
C THR A 130 -1.02 7.35 -2.74
N HIS A 131 -1.72 8.29 -2.12
CA HIS A 131 -1.17 9.31 -1.23
C HIS A 131 -1.52 8.95 0.22
N TYR A 132 -1.22 7.69 0.59
CA TYR A 132 -1.45 7.20 1.94
C TYR A 132 -0.32 7.67 2.87
N ASN A 133 -0.68 8.12 4.05
CA ASN A 133 0.28 8.50 5.09
C ASN A 133 -0.13 7.97 6.47
N LYS A 134 0.60 8.32 7.53
CA LYS A 134 0.30 7.93 8.92
C LYS A 134 -0.91 8.68 9.53
N GLY A 135 -1.73 9.32 8.70
CA GLY A 135 -2.99 9.93 9.09
C GLY A 135 -4.10 8.91 9.37
N GLU A 136 -5.33 9.42 9.58
CA GLU A 136 -6.48 8.58 9.88
C GLU A 136 -7.21 8.11 8.62
N TYR A 137 -7.32 6.79 8.47
CA TYR A 137 -8.09 6.14 7.40
C TYR A 137 -9.00 5.03 7.97
N PRO A 138 -10.15 4.76 7.36
CA PRO A 138 -10.95 3.56 7.58
C PRO A 138 -10.15 2.29 7.37
N SER A 139 -10.59 1.23 8.05
CA SER A 139 -9.95 -0.09 8.01
C SER A 139 -9.97 -0.76 6.64
N ASN A 140 -10.86 -0.37 5.73
CA ASN A 140 -10.91 -0.86 4.35
C ASN A 140 -10.05 -0.03 3.39
N CYS A 141 -9.38 1.03 3.85
CA CYS A 141 -8.47 1.85 3.06
C CYS A 141 -7.03 1.41 3.29
N LEU A 142 -6.38 0.97 2.21
CA LEU A 142 -5.03 0.44 2.21
C LEU A 142 -4.08 1.35 1.43
N PRO A 143 -2.80 1.43 1.83
CA PRO A 143 -1.79 2.13 1.04
C PRO A 143 -1.66 1.50 -0.35
N TRP A 144 -1.42 2.34 -1.35
CA TRP A 144 -1.25 1.94 -2.74
C TRP A 144 -0.26 2.86 -3.47
N GLN A 145 -0.06 2.62 -4.77
CA GLN A 145 0.88 3.36 -5.61
C GLN A 145 0.26 3.72 -6.97
N PHE A 146 0.85 4.69 -7.66
CA PHE A 146 0.60 4.91 -9.09
C PHE A 146 1.13 3.74 -9.94
N GLY A 147 2.35 3.30 -9.63
CA GLY A 147 3.00 2.17 -10.31
C GLY A 147 3.71 2.56 -11.61
N ILE A 148 4.27 1.57 -12.29
CA ILE A 148 5.01 1.74 -13.54
C ILE A 148 4.28 1.00 -14.65
N SER A 149 3.77 1.74 -15.65
CA SER A 149 3.12 1.16 -16.83
C SER A 149 4.12 0.72 -17.91
N ASN A 150 3.69 -0.14 -18.84
CA ASN A 150 4.45 -0.55 -20.01
C ASN A 150 4.92 0.63 -20.85
N ARG A 151 4.10 1.70 -20.92
CA ARG A 151 4.49 2.97 -21.55
C ARG A 151 5.72 3.58 -20.85
N ILE A 152 5.72 3.65 -19.52
CA ILE A 152 6.86 4.19 -18.76
C ILE A 152 8.08 3.26 -18.94
N LEU A 153 7.90 1.94 -18.86
CA LEU A 153 8.97 0.97 -19.11
C LEU A 153 9.60 1.15 -20.49
N LYS A 154 8.79 1.34 -21.53
CA LYS A 154 9.27 1.58 -22.90
C LYS A 154 10.11 2.86 -22.97
N GLU A 155 9.61 3.96 -22.42
CA GLU A 155 10.33 5.26 -22.44
C GLU A 155 11.64 5.25 -21.64
N THR A 156 11.65 4.48 -20.54
CA THR A 156 12.79 4.39 -19.60
C THR A 156 13.70 3.20 -19.89
N SER A 157 13.40 2.41 -20.93
CA SER A 157 14.26 1.36 -21.44
C SER A 157 15.50 1.95 -22.13
N GLN A 158 16.58 1.16 -22.16
CA GLN A 158 17.81 1.48 -22.90
C GLN A 158 18.44 2.84 -22.53
N GLY A 159 18.57 3.12 -21.23
CA GLY A 159 19.24 4.31 -20.72
C GLY A 159 20.76 4.24 -20.82
N LEU A 160 21.41 5.40 -20.66
CA LEU A 160 22.86 5.47 -20.47
C LEU A 160 23.26 4.79 -19.15
N SER A 161 24.40 4.11 -19.15
CA SER A 161 25.07 3.70 -17.90
C SER A 161 25.28 4.93 -17.02
N PHE A 162 25.21 4.78 -15.70
CA PHE A 162 25.24 5.92 -14.78
C PHE A 162 26.42 6.88 -15.04
N GLN A 163 27.62 6.33 -15.24
CA GLN A 163 28.85 7.06 -15.56
C GLN A 163 28.81 7.91 -16.85
N LYS A 164 27.89 7.63 -17.78
CA LYS A 164 27.71 8.39 -19.03
C LYS A 164 26.65 9.49 -18.92
N ARG A 165 25.93 9.56 -17.80
CA ARG A 165 24.92 10.59 -17.56
C ARG A 165 25.59 11.90 -17.20
N LYS A 166 24.91 13.00 -17.49
CA LYS A 166 25.26 14.32 -17.00
C LYS A 166 25.11 14.30 -15.47
N ARG A 167 26.18 14.68 -14.76
CA ARG A 167 26.18 14.83 -13.31
C ARG A 167 25.40 16.10 -12.95
N GLN A 168 24.07 16.01 -13.02
CA GLN A 168 23.13 17.10 -12.79
C GLN A 168 21.85 16.59 -12.08
N LEU A 169 21.16 17.50 -11.41
CA LEU A 169 19.85 17.30 -10.81
C LEU A 169 18.77 17.87 -11.74
N LEU A 170 17.94 16.99 -12.32
CA LEU A 170 16.79 17.41 -13.10
C LEU A 170 15.66 17.91 -12.19
N VAL A 171 15.24 19.15 -12.36
CA VAL A 171 14.09 19.76 -11.69
C VAL A 171 13.02 20.05 -12.76
N ASN A 172 11.86 19.41 -12.68
CA ASN A 172 10.78 19.60 -13.66
C ASN A 172 9.45 19.93 -12.95
N PHE A 173 9.47 20.95 -12.10
CA PHE A 173 8.29 21.39 -11.37
C PHE A 173 7.36 22.20 -12.29
N ARG A 174 6.20 21.64 -12.64
CA ARG A 174 5.25 22.26 -13.58
C ARG A 174 4.31 23.30 -12.96
N ASN A 175 4.04 23.18 -11.67
CA ASN A 175 3.23 24.11 -10.88
C ASN A 175 3.83 24.22 -9.47
N ASP A 176 3.44 25.21 -8.70
CA ASP A 176 4.05 25.42 -7.37
C ASP A 176 3.25 24.77 -6.25
N GLN A 177 2.02 24.35 -6.57
CA GLN A 177 1.04 23.72 -5.66
C GLN A 177 0.64 24.63 -4.51
N ASP A 178 0.68 25.94 -4.74
CA ASP A 178 0.28 26.98 -3.79
C ASP A 178 -1.23 26.98 -3.57
N ILE A 179 -1.97 26.56 -4.58
CA ILE A 179 -3.43 26.55 -4.61
C ILE A 179 -3.90 25.21 -5.15
N LEU A 180 -4.78 24.58 -4.38
CA LEU A 180 -5.52 23.37 -4.72
C LEU A 180 -6.94 23.77 -5.08
N GLU A 181 -7.29 23.70 -6.37
CA GLU A 181 -8.68 23.83 -6.78
C GLU A 181 -9.44 22.55 -6.42
N ILE A 182 -10.51 22.70 -5.65
CA ILE A 182 -11.37 21.60 -5.24
C ILE A 182 -12.78 21.85 -5.76
N SER A 183 -13.45 20.79 -6.20
CA SER A 183 -14.84 20.86 -6.64
C SER A 183 -15.53 19.54 -6.38
N ASN A 184 -16.84 19.60 -6.15
CA ASN A 184 -17.71 18.45 -5.90
C ASN A 184 -17.15 17.46 -4.87
N CYS A 185 -16.61 17.98 -3.76
CA CYS A 185 -15.91 17.19 -2.76
C CYS A 185 -16.49 17.41 -1.35
N TRP A 186 -16.19 16.48 -0.45
CA TRP A 186 -16.49 16.58 0.98
C TRP A 186 -15.21 16.81 1.78
N LEU A 187 -15.15 17.93 2.52
CA LEU A 187 -14.06 18.22 3.44
C LEU A 187 -14.45 17.80 4.86
N LYS A 188 -13.59 16.99 5.51
CA LYS A 188 -13.69 16.70 6.94
C LYS A 188 -13.26 17.95 7.73
N VAL A 189 -14.10 18.40 8.64
CA VAL A 189 -13.82 19.47 9.61
C VAL A 189 -14.17 18.98 11.01
N ASN A 190 -13.77 19.71 12.05
CA ASN A 190 -14.03 19.29 13.44
C ASN A 190 -15.52 19.08 13.74
N GLN A 191 -16.41 19.80 13.05
CA GLN A 191 -17.86 19.72 13.22
C GLN A 191 -18.54 18.65 12.33
N GLY A 192 -17.79 17.89 11.52
CA GLY A 192 -18.34 16.88 10.61
C GLY A 192 -17.80 17.02 9.19
N PHE A 193 -18.70 17.05 8.20
CA PHE A 193 -18.32 17.14 6.79
C PHE A 193 -18.98 18.35 6.13
N LEU A 194 -18.21 19.08 5.33
CA LEU A 194 -18.70 20.17 4.48
C LEU A 194 -18.67 19.73 3.03
N ARG A 195 -19.81 19.84 2.33
CA ARG A 195 -19.84 19.71 0.88
C ARG A 195 -19.34 21.00 0.25
N VAL A 196 -18.36 20.88 -0.64
CA VAL A 196 -17.77 21.97 -1.40
C VAL A 196 -18.03 21.71 -2.88
N ASP A 197 -18.93 22.49 -3.47
CA ASP A 197 -19.21 22.41 -4.90
C ASP A 197 -18.07 23.00 -5.73
N ARG A 198 -17.48 24.13 -5.28
CA ARG A 198 -16.25 24.71 -5.83
C ARG A 198 -15.53 25.54 -4.77
N GLY A 199 -14.21 25.41 -4.68
CA GLY A 199 -13.38 26.17 -3.76
C GLY A 199 -11.89 26.07 -4.11
N ALA A 200 -11.07 26.78 -3.34
CA ALA A 200 -9.63 26.76 -3.44
C ALA A 200 -9.01 26.65 -2.04
N ILE A 201 -8.09 25.69 -1.86
CA ILE A 201 -7.29 25.56 -0.64
C ILE A 201 -5.95 26.23 -0.90
N ILE A 202 -5.59 27.22 -0.08
CA ILE A 202 -4.27 27.85 -0.11
C ILE A 202 -3.33 27.02 0.75
N VAL A 203 -2.24 26.56 0.16
CA VAL A 203 -1.26 25.69 0.79
C VAL A 203 -0.20 26.56 1.49
N ALA A 204 -0.15 26.49 2.82
CA ALA A 204 0.78 27.31 3.60
C ALA A 204 2.25 26.87 3.50
N ARG A 205 2.50 25.56 3.30
CA ARG A 205 3.85 24.99 3.22
C ARG A 205 3.99 24.01 2.04
N PRO A 206 3.99 24.50 0.78
CA PRO A 206 4.21 23.65 -0.38
C PRO A 206 5.65 23.12 -0.40
N LEU A 207 5.83 21.83 -0.67
CA LEU A 207 7.16 21.21 -0.68
C LEU A 207 8.08 21.80 -1.74
N ARG A 208 7.54 22.20 -2.90
CA ARG A 208 8.32 22.79 -4.00
C ARG A 208 8.94 24.14 -3.61
N HIS A 209 8.25 24.94 -2.79
CA HIS A 209 8.80 26.20 -2.27
C HIS A 209 9.96 25.93 -1.31
N ILE A 210 9.74 25.05 -0.32
CA ILE A 210 10.77 24.67 0.65
C ILE A 210 12.04 24.21 -0.07
N VAL A 211 11.89 23.31 -1.05
CA VAL A 211 13.02 22.75 -1.80
C VAL A 211 13.72 23.80 -2.66
N ARG A 212 13.00 24.67 -3.35
CA ARG A 212 13.60 25.74 -4.18
C ARG A 212 14.38 26.74 -3.34
N GLU A 213 13.84 27.13 -2.19
CA GLU A 213 14.44 28.17 -1.36
C GLU A 213 15.61 27.64 -0.52
N GLN A 214 15.51 26.40 -0.04
CA GLN A 214 16.41 25.88 0.98
C GLN A 214 17.34 24.78 0.47
N PHE A 215 16.87 23.88 -0.40
CA PHE A 215 17.68 22.74 -0.86
C PHE A 215 18.44 23.01 -2.16
N LEU A 216 17.76 23.53 -3.20
CA LEU A 216 18.38 23.74 -4.52
C LEU A 216 19.66 24.60 -4.47
N PRO A 217 19.72 25.72 -3.70
CA PRO A 217 20.93 26.53 -3.61
C PRO A 217 22.12 25.81 -2.93
N LEU A 218 21.83 24.81 -2.09
CA LEU A 218 22.86 24.01 -1.43
C LEU A 218 23.41 22.93 -2.38
N ILE A 219 22.52 22.17 -3.00
CA ILE A 219 22.90 21.03 -3.85
C ILE A 219 23.55 21.46 -5.17
N GLU A 220 23.16 22.61 -5.73
CA GLU A 220 23.72 23.13 -7.01
C GLU A 220 25.25 23.29 -6.97
N LYS A 221 25.81 23.54 -5.78
CA LYS A 221 27.27 23.66 -5.56
C LYS A 221 28.04 22.38 -5.90
N ILE A 222 27.40 21.22 -5.78
CA ILE A 222 28.02 19.91 -6.01
C ILE A 222 27.36 19.13 -7.15
N LEU A 223 26.12 19.46 -7.50
CA LEU A 223 25.32 18.80 -8.52
C LEU A 223 24.49 19.86 -9.25
N PRO A 224 24.97 20.39 -10.39
CA PRO A 224 24.30 21.44 -11.16
C PRO A 224 22.81 21.14 -11.41
N VAL A 225 21.97 22.17 -11.35
CA VAL A 225 20.53 22.05 -11.56
C VAL A 225 20.20 22.25 -13.04
N GLU A 226 19.40 21.34 -13.59
CA GLU A 226 18.79 21.44 -14.92
C GLU A 226 17.28 21.60 -14.72
N ASP A 227 16.77 22.82 -14.92
CA ASP A 227 15.38 23.21 -14.63
C ASP A 227 14.53 23.44 -15.89
N THR A 228 14.99 23.00 -17.07
CA THR A 228 14.22 23.16 -18.31
C THR A 228 12.88 22.38 -18.27
N VAL A 229 11.79 23.13 -18.40
CA VAL A 229 10.41 22.64 -18.54
C VAL A 229 9.95 22.77 -20.00
N ASP A 230 9.35 21.73 -20.56
CA ASP A 230 8.82 21.77 -21.94
C ASP A 230 7.55 22.63 -22.01
N TYR A 231 7.33 23.30 -23.15
CA TYR A 231 6.03 23.92 -23.46
C TYR A 231 5.01 22.85 -23.82
N PHE A 232 3.86 22.87 -23.16
CA PHE A 232 2.92 21.75 -23.14
C PHE A 232 1.80 21.82 -24.18
N ASP A 233 1.61 22.99 -24.81
CA ASP A 233 0.52 23.25 -25.75
C ASP A 233 0.79 22.68 -27.16
N LEU A 234 2.00 22.17 -27.40
CA LEU A 234 2.39 21.60 -28.69
C LEU A 234 2.43 20.06 -28.60
N PRO A 235 1.54 19.36 -29.31
CA PRO A 235 1.54 17.90 -29.31
C PRO A 235 2.78 17.34 -30.04
N PRO A 236 3.31 16.17 -29.64
CA PRO A 236 4.37 15.48 -30.37
C PRO A 236 3.95 15.15 -31.81
N SER A 237 4.88 15.21 -32.77
CA SER A 237 4.62 14.90 -34.18
C SER A 237 4.61 13.39 -34.49
N ASP A 238 5.34 12.60 -33.71
CA ASP A 238 5.35 11.14 -33.82
C ASP A 238 4.02 10.55 -33.36
N SER A 239 3.47 9.58 -34.12
CA SER A 239 2.13 9.04 -33.89
C SER A 239 1.99 8.30 -32.55
N TYR A 240 3.04 7.58 -32.14
CA TYR A 240 3.07 6.86 -30.87
C TYR A 240 3.08 7.85 -29.69
N HIS A 241 3.94 8.87 -29.76
CA HIS A 241 3.99 9.90 -28.74
C HIS A 241 2.74 10.77 -28.70
N TYR A 242 2.14 11.09 -29.86
CA TYR A 242 0.88 11.83 -29.96
C TYR A 242 -0.27 11.09 -29.28
N LEU A 243 -0.39 9.78 -29.53
CA LEU A 243 -1.41 8.92 -28.92
C LEU A 243 -1.32 8.96 -27.40
N HIS A 244 -0.12 8.72 -26.85
CA HIS A 244 0.07 8.70 -25.42
C HIS A 244 0.00 10.10 -24.78
N TRP A 245 0.42 11.16 -25.48
CA TRP A 245 0.21 12.53 -25.02
C TRP A 245 -1.29 12.80 -24.83
N THR A 246 -2.11 12.44 -25.81
CA THR A 246 -3.58 12.58 -25.74
C THR A 246 -4.18 11.73 -24.60
N GLN A 247 -3.91 10.42 -24.57
CA GLN A 247 -4.52 9.51 -23.60
C GLN A 247 -4.11 9.74 -22.14
N THR A 248 -2.96 10.39 -21.91
CA THR A 248 -2.47 10.68 -20.55
C THR A 248 -2.93 12.06 -20.04
N GLY A 249 -3.82 12.73 -20.78
CA GLY A 249 -4.22 14.10 -20.49
C GLY A 249 -3.02 15.05 -20.54
N GLN A 250 -2.20 14.92 -21.58
CA GLN A 250 -1.00 15.73 -21.80
C GLN A 250 0.04 15.53 -20.68
N ARG A 251 0.35 14.27 -20.33
CA ARG A 251 1.40 13.96 -19.34
C ARG A 251 2.61 13.23 -19.94
N HIS A 252 2.48 12.67 -21.15
CA HIS A 252 3.54 11.97 -21.85
C HIS A 252 4.38 12.92 -22.72
N TYR A 253 5.67 13.07 -22.38
CA TYR A 253 6.59 13.98 -23.07
C TYR A 253 7.92 13.30 -23.40
N PRO A 254 8.23 13.10 -24.69
CA PRO A 254 9.47 12.41 -25.10
C PRO A 254 10.74 13.17 -24.67
N ASN A 255 10.73 14.50 -24.77
CA ASN A 255 11.85 15.35 -24.36
C ASN A 255 12.13 15.25 -22.86
N TYR A 256 11.09 15.17 -22.04
CA TYR A 256 11.24 14.91 -20.61
C TYR A 256 11.92 13.56 -20.34
N TYR A 257 11.44 12.46 -20.95
CA TYR A 257 12.09 11.15 -20.79
C TYR A 257 13.53 11.13 -21.29
N LYS A 258 13.84 11.89 -22.34
CA LYS A 258 15.21 12.10 -22.80
C LYS A 258 16.07 12.79 -21.73
N ARG A 259 15.62 13.93 -21.20
CA ARG A 259 16.33 14.65 -20.11
C ARG A 259 16.48 13.78 -18.86
N LEU A 260 15.46 12.99 -18.54
CA LEU A 260 15.47 12.06 -17.43
C LEU A 260 16.57 10.99 -17.63
N LYS A 261 16.62 10.33 -18.78
CA LYS A 261 17.66 9.31 -19.09
C LYS A 261 19.09 9.88 -19.18
N GLU A 262 19.23 11.17 -19.49
CA GLU A 262 20.52 11.85 -19.55
C GLU A 262 21.01 12.36 -18.19
N SER A 263 20.13 12.53 -17.20
CA SER A 263 20.45 13.13 -15.89
C SER A 263 20.79 12.08 -14.84
N ALA A 264 21.78 12.37 -14.00
CA ALA A 264 22.18 11.51 -12.88
C ALA A 264 21.08 11.43 -11.80
N ALA A 265 20.42 12.55 -11.50
CA ALA A 265 19.40 12.63 -10.46
C ALA A 265 18.16 13.40 -10.93
N CYS A 266 17.04 13.23 -10.22
CA CYS A 266 15.82 14.00 -10.42
C CYS A 266 15.19 14.39 -9.08
N ALA A 267 14.79 15.66 -8.96
CA ALA A 267 14.00 16.17 -7.85
C ALA A 267 12.52 15.87 -8.11
N CYS A 268 11.93 15.02 -7.28
CA CYS A 268 10.56 14.54 -7.45
C CYS A 268 9.65 15.10 -6.35
N PHE A 269 9.71 16.40 -6.07
CA PHE A 269 8.91 16.98 -4.99
C PHE A 269 7.56 17.47 -5.49
N GLY A 270 6.53 17.22 -4.69
CA GLY A 270 5.21 17.80 -4.81
C GLY A 270 4.46 17.66 -3.50
N GLY A 271 3.32 18.32 -3.38
CA GLY A 271 2.49 18.28 -2.19
C GLY A 271 2.89 19.29 -1.15
N TYR A 272 2.49 19.02 0.09
CA TYR A 272 2.64 19.97 1.18
C TYR A 272 2.79 19.28 2.53
N THR A 273 3.42 20.00 3.46
CA THR A 273 3.51 19.55 4.85
C THR A 273 2.34 20.08 5.67
N PHE A 274 1.80 19.24 6.55
CA PHE A 274 0.81 19.66 7.55
C PHE A 274 1.16 19.05 8.93
N PRO A 275 0.91 19.79 10.02
CA PRO A 275 1.22 19.29 11.36
C PRO A 275 0.18 18.24 11.78
N LEU A 276 0.62 17.21 12.49
CA LEU A 276 -0.28 16.29 13.20
C LEU A 276 -0.58 16.89 14.58
N ASP A 277 -1.83 17.29 14.81
CA ASP A 277 -2.28 18.00 16.02
C ASP A 277 -1.89 17.27 17.33
N THR A 278 -1.75 15.95 17.29
CA THR A 278 -1.46 15.11 18.46
C THR A 278 0.03 14.96 18.77
N THR A 279 0.94 15.18 17.81
CA THR A 279 2.39 14.94 18.01
C THR A 279 3.29 16.12 17.63
N GLY A 280 2.76 17.13 16.93
CA GLY A 280 3.53 18.24 16.38
C GLY A 280 4.46 17.85 15.22
N LYS A 281 4.50 16.58 14.80
CA LYS A 281 5.27 16.12 13.64
C LYS A 281 4.59 16.56 12.34
N PHE A 282 5.38 16.86 11.32
CA PHE A 282 4.85 17.14 9.98
C PHE A 282 4.66 15.86 9.19
N LEU A 283 3.49 15.70 8.59
CA LEU A 283 3.22 14.72 7.55
C LEU A 283 3.24 15.39 6.18
N VAL A 284 3.51 14.60 5.14
CA VAL A 284 3.37 15.03 3.74
C VAL A 284 2.12 14.43 3.13
N GLU A 285 1.34 15.28 2.47
CA GLU A 285 0.19 14.91 1.64
C GLU A 285 0.46 15.27 0.18
N TRP A 286 -0.13 14.51 -0.75
CA TRP A 286 -0.11 14.80 -2.19
C TRP A 286 1.30 14.91 -2.81
N TRP A 287 2.14 13.91 -2.57
CA TRP A 287 3.50 13.92 -3.07
C TRP A 287 3.60 13.63 -4.60
N ASP A 288 4.73 13.96 -5.23
CA ASP A 288 4.87 13.84 -6.70
C ASP A 288 5.16 12.40 -7.12
N SER A 289 4.10 11.59 -7.09
CA SER A 289 4.12 10.17 -7.41
C SER A 289 4.58 9.89 -8.85
N TRP A 290 4.13 10.69 -9.82
CA TRP A 290 4.46 10.52 -11.23
C TRP A 290 5.96 10.53 -11.48
N ARG A 291 6.61 11.63 -11.09
CA ARG A 291 8.04 11.80 -11.36
C ARG A 291 8.87 10.82 -10.56
N PHE A 292 8.43 10.46 -9.36
CA PHE A 292 9.10 9.46 -8.54
C PHE A 292 9.20 8.11 -9.26
N TRP A 293 8.09 7.57 -9.77
CA TRP A 293 8.09 6.29 -10.48
C TRP A 293 8.84 6.36 -11.82
N GLU A 294 8.68 7.45 -12.57
CA GLU A 294 9.38 7.65 -13.84
C GLU A 294 10.90 7.77 -13.63
N SER A 295 11.32 8.47 -12.57
CA SER A 295 12.73 8.69 -12.20
C SER A 295 13.41 7.38 -11.81
N LEU A 296 12.78 6.59 -10.93
CA LEU A 296 13.30 5.27 -10.55
C LEU A 296 13.36 4.32 -11.75
N ALA A 297 12.29 4.26 -12.56
CA ALA A 297 12.28 3.42 -13.76
C ALA A 297 13.36 3.84 -14.78
N ALA A 298 13.65 5.14 -14.88
CA ALA A 298 14.75 5.66 -15.71
C ALA A 298 16.14 5.37 -15.14
N GLY A 299 16.27 4.95 -13.89
CA GLY A 299 17.56 4.80 -13.20
C GLY A 299 18.21 6.12 -12.85
N CYS A 300 17.43 7.17 -12.60
CA CYS A 300 17.93 8.36 -11.92
C CYS A 300 18.02 8.11 -10.42
N VAL A 301 18.90 8.84 -9.73
CA VAL A 301 18.77 9.00 -8.29
C VAL A 301 17.56 9.89 -8.01
N THR A 302 16.54 9.33 -7.37
CA THR A 302 15.31 10.03 -7.06
C THR A 302 15.46 10.75 -5.72
N PHE A 303 15.24 12.06 -5.71
CA PHE A 303 15.19 12.88 -4.50
C PHE A 303 13.74 13.15 -4.13
N HIS A 304 13.40 12.85 -2.88
CA HIS A 304 12.12 13.20 -2.27
C HIS A 304 12.35 13.53 -0.78
N VAL A 305 11.31 13.88 -0.02
CA VAL A 305 11.34 13.85 1.44
C VAL A 305 11.59 12.43 1.97
N ASP A 306 12.15 12.30 3.16
CA ASP A 306 12.22 11.02 3.88
C ASP A 306 10.80 10.47 4.16
N PHE A 307 10.41 9.41 3.45
CA PHE A 307 9.08 8.83 3.55
C PHE A 307 8.74 8.35 4.97
N ASP A 308 9.70 7.77 5.70
CA ASP A 308 9.47 7.26 7.05
C ASP A 308 9.26 8.40 8.04
N LYS A 309 10.10 9.46 7.93
CA LYS A 309 10.03 10.67 8.75
C LYS A 309 8.73 11.45 8.53
N TYR A 310 8.34 11.64 7.28
CA TYR A 310 7.15 12.41 6.89
C TYR A 310 5.89 11.56 6.70
N GLY A 311 5.97 10.29 7.10
CA GLY A 311 4.86 9.37 7.27
C GLY A 311 4.18 8.92 6.00
N ILE A 312 4.82 9.01 4.83
CA ILE A 312 4.31 8.42 3.58
C ILE A 312 4.35 6.89 3.70
N GLN A 313 3.31 6.21 3.23
CA GLN A 313 3.24 4.75 3.25
C GLN A 313 2.93 4.19 1.86
N LEU A 314 3.70 3.17 1.48
CA LEU A 314 3.55 2.40 0.25
C LEU A 314 3.41 0.91 0.61
N PRO A 315 2.85 0.06 -0.27
CA PRO A 315 2.73 -1.36 0.02
C PRO A 315 4.07 -2.07 0.25
N VAL A 316 5.11 -1.63 -0.45
CA VAL A 316 6.51 -2.01 -0.18
C VAL A 316 7.31 -0.72 -0.06
N MET A 317 7.92 -0.47 1.09
CA MET A 317 8.64 0.79 1.31
C MET A 317 10.01 0.80 0.61
N PRO A 318 10.42 1.92 0.00
CA PRO A 318 11.81 2.12 -0.39
C PRO A 318 12.64 2.46 0.84
N GLU A 319 13.86 1.96 0.92
CA GLU A 319 14.79 2.27 1.98
C GLU A 319 15.52 3.58 1.65
N ASN A 320 15.49 4.52 2.59
CA ASN A 320 16.19 5.80 2.44
C ASN A 320 17.71 5.57 2.32
N TRP A 321 18.37 6.31 1.43
CA TRP A 321 19.79 6.19 1.07
C TRP A 321 20.22 4.86 0.45
N GLN A 322 19.26 3.99 0.10
CA GLN A 322 19.48 2.77 -0.66
C GLN A 322 18.71 2.80 -1.98
N HIS A 323 17.39 3.01 -1.94
CA HIS A 323 16.55 3.03 -3.14
C HIS A 323 16.30 4.45 -3.67
N TYR A 324 16.41 5.46 -2.81
CA TYR A 324 16.21 6.88 -3.13
C TYR A 324 16.93 7.75 -2.09
N ILE A 325 16.98 9.07 -2.31
CA ILE A 325 17.46 10.03 -1.32
C ILE A 325 16.26 10.77 -0.73
N GLY A 326 15.93 10.39 0.51
CA GLY A 326 14.94 11.03 1.35
C GLY A 326 15.57 12.17 2.15
N LEU A 327 15.15 13.39 1.86
CA LEU A 327 15.59 14.61 2.51
C LEU A 327 14.87 14.84 3.83
N ASP A 328 15.65 15.21 4.83
CA ASP A 328 15.15 15.86 6.03
C ASP A 328 14.95 17.36 5.75
N LEU A 329 13.70 17.83 5.81
CA LEU A 329 13.35 19.24 5.62
C LEU A 329 13.87 20.16 6.73
N ASP A 330 14.29 19.61 7.87
CA ASP A 330 14.89 20.36 8.98
C ASP A 330 16.42 20.44 8.86
N ASN A 331 17.05 19.65 7.97
CA ASN A 331 18.51 19.57 7.83
C ASN A 331 18.93 19.13 6.41
N PHE A 332 18.92 20.05 5.45
CA PHE A 332 19.32 19.76 4.07
C PHE A 332 20.84 19.60 3.91
N GLU A 333 21.62 20.28 4.76
CA GLU A 333 23.07 20.32 4.73
C GLU A 333 23.68 18.94 4.88
N GLU A 334 23.14 18.12 5.79
CA GLU A 334 23.60 16.75 6.03
C GLU A 334 23.52 15.88 4.75
N ALA A 335 22.43 16.00 3.99
CA ALA A 335 22.28 15.26 2.74
C ALA A 335 23.32 15.72 1.70
N VAL A 336 23.56 17.03 1.59
CA VAL A 336 24.53 17.61 0.65
C VAL A 336 25.97 17.21 1.02
N GLU A 337 26.33 17.26 2.31
CA GLU A 337 27.63 16.85 2.82
C GLU A 337 27.89 15.36 2.58
N ARG A 338 26.87 14.52 2.77
CA ARG A 338 26.97 13.09 2.47
C ARG A 338 27.21 12.82 0.98
N ILE A 339 26.46 13.50 0.11
CA ILE A 339 26.64 13.38 -1.35
C ILE A 339 28.04 13.87 -1.77
N ALA A 340 28.57 14.90 -1.13
CA ALA A 340 29.90 15.43 -1.41
C ALA A 340 31.03 14.49 -0.93
N SER A 341 30.83 13.81 0.20
CA SER A 341 31.84 12.95 0.83
C SER A 341 31.86 11.51 0.32
N GLU A 342 30.77 11.02 -0.30
CA GLU A 342 30.67 9.67 -0.89
C GLU A 342 30.51 9.72 -2.42
N PRO A 343 31.59 9.74 -3.24
CA PRO A 343 31.48 9.89 -4.71
C PRO A 343 30.63 8.84 -5.42
N GLU A 344 30.54 7.62 -4.88
CA GLU A 344 29.83 6.48 -5.47
C GLU A 344 28.37 6.36 -5.00
N ILE A 345 27.92 7.20 -4.05
CA ILE A 345 26.59 7.08 -3.44
C ILE A 345 25.47 7.18 -4.46
N LEU A 346 25.61 8.10 -5.42
CA LEU A 346 24.59 8.33 -6.44
C LEU A 346 24.48 7.14 -7.40
N GLU A 347 25.60 6.53 -7.79
CA GLU A 347 25.57 5.36 -8.68
C GLU A 347 24.93 4.16 -7.99
N ARG A 348 25.33 3.90 -6.74
CA ARG A 348 24.77 2.82 -5.92
C ARG A 348 23.25 2.96 -5.77
N ILE A 349 22.77 4.15 -5.41
CA ILE A 349 21.33 4.40 -5.22
C ILE A 349 20.58 4.34 -6.54
N SER A 350 21.15 4.83 -7.65
CA SER A 350 20.54 4.76 -8.98
C SER A 350 20.25 3.31 -9.41
N ILE A 351 21.22 2.40 -9.21
CA ILE A 351 21.08 0.99 -9.55
C ILE A 351 20.04 0.33 -8.65
N SER A 352 20.22 0.45 -7.33
CA SER A 352 19.36 -0.21 -6.34
C SER A 352 17.92 0.30 -6.39
N GLY A 353 17.71 1.61 -6.56
CA GLY A 353 16.39 2.21 -6.71
C GLY A 353 15.63 1.73 -7.93
N ARG A 354 16.30 1.61 -9.08
CA ARG A 354 15.68 1.06 -10.30
C ARG A 354 15.30 -0.41 -10.12
N GLU A 355 16.20 -1.22 -9.59
CA GLU A 355 15.95 -2.64 -9.36
C GLU A 355 14.76 -2.86 -8.42
N TRP A 356 14.73 -2.13 -7.30
CA TRP A 356 13.64 -2.16 -6.35
C TRP A 356 12.31 -1.74 -6.99
N ALA A 357 12.29 -0.67 -7.76
CA ALA A 357 11.07 -0.17 -8.38
C ALA A 357 10.50 -1.16 -9.41
N LEU A 358 11.36 -1.73 -10.26
CA LEU A 358 10.92 -2.72 -11.26
C LEU A 358 10.45 -4.03 -10.60
N ALA A 359 11.14 -4.49 -9.55
CA ALA A 359 10.79 -5.71 -8.84
C ALA A 359 9.45 -5.61 -8.08
N ASN A 360 9.09 -4.42 -7.61
CA ASN A 360 7.92 -4.25 -6.74
C ASN A 360 6.73 -3.54 -7.40
N TYR A 361 6.97 -2.74 -8.44
CA TYR A 361 6.01 -1.78 -8.98
C TYR A 361 5.91 -1.78 -10.51
N GLY A 362 6.57 -2.72 -11.19
CA GLY A 362 6.25 -3.05 -12.58
C GLY A 362 4.81 -3.59 -12.73
N PRO A 363 4.32 -3.78 -13.97
CA PRO A 363 2.95 -4.24 -14.21
C PRO A 363 2.63 -5.57 -13.52
N VAL A 364 3.46 -6.60 -13.71
CA VAL A 364 3.25 -7.93 -13.10
C VAL A 364 3.26 -7.89 -11.57
N PRO A 365 4.29 -7.33 -10.89
CA PRO A 365 4.27 -7.17 -9.43
C PRO A 365 3.04 -6.40 -8.91
N THR A 366 2.62 -5.36 -9.63
CA THR A 366 1.43 -4.57 -9.26
C THR A 366 0.15 -5.41 -9.35
N ALA A 367 -0.02 -6.17 -10.43
CA ALA A 367 -1.16 -7.06 -10.59
C ALA A 367 -1.16 -8.22 -9.58
N LEU A 368 -0.01 -8.84 -9.31
CA LEU A 368 0.10 -9.89 -8.29
C LEU A 368 -0.29 -9.37 -6.91
N ARG A 369 0.20 -8.19 -6.54
CA ARG A 369 -0.16 -7.54 -5.27
C ARG A 369 -1.65 -7.23 -5.19
N PHE A 370 -2.22 -6.73 -6.29
CA PHE A 370 -3.65 -6.46 -6.40
C PHE A 370 -4.44 -7.75 -6.14
N ILE A 371 -4.09 -8.83 -6.84
CA ILE A 371 -4.73 -10.15 -6.69
C ILE A 371 -4.55 -10.72 -5.29
N GLU A 372 -3.37 -10.65 -4.69
CA GLU A 372 -3.12 -11.14 -3.34
C GLU A 372 -3.98 -10.39 -2.32
N THR A 373 -4.03 -9.07 -2.43
CA THR A 373 -4.80 -8.20 -1.53
C THR A 373 -6.30 -8.49 -1.60
N ILE A 374 -6.85 -8.66 -2.80
CA ILE A 374 -8.27 -9.01 -2.98
C ILE A 374 -8.54 -10.49 -2.65
N SER A 375 -7.57 -11.39 -2.86
CA SER A 375 -7.71 -12.82 -2.57
C SER A 375 -7.74 -13.12 -1.08
N GLY A 376 -7.08 -12.29 -0.25
CA GLY A 376 -7.32 -12.27 1.20
C GLY A 376 -8.79 -12.07 1.58
N ARG A 377 -9.64 -11.57 0.66
CA ARG A 377 -11.10 -11.43 0.82
C ARG A 377 -11.93 -12.45 0.01
N PHE A 378 -11.33 -13.23 -0.90
CA PHE A 378 -12.03 -14.25 -1.70
C PHE A 378 -12.26 -15.60 -0.99
N SER A 379 -12.09 -15.67 0.33
CA SER A 379 -12.75 -16.75 1.07
C SER A 379 -14.26 -16.64 0.82
N PRO A 380 -14.96 -17.71 0.40
CA PRO A 380 -16.33 -17.65 -0.13
C PRO A 380 -17.39 -17.45 0.96
N ASN A 381 -17.21 -16.43 1.80
CA ASN A 381 -18.18 -15.96 2.78
C ASN A 381 -18.21 -14.43 2.70
N PRO A 382 -19.32 -13.80 2.26
CA PRO A 382 -19.51 -12.37 2.46
C PRO A 382 -19.70 -12.15 3.97
N LEU A 383 -19.16 -11.04 4.49
CA LEU A 383 -18.73 -10.80 5.87
C LEU A 383 -17.25 -11.12 6.01
N LEU A 384 -16.42 -10.09 6.19
CA LEU A 384 -15.01 -10.19 6.58
C LEU A 384 -14.85 -11.32 7.60
N PRO A 385 -14.38 -12.53 7.21
CA PRO A 385 -14.13 -13.54 8.21
C PRO A 385 -12.92 -13.03 9.00
N LEU A 386 -12.93 -13.18 10.31
CA LEU A 386 -11.71 -13.12 11.08
C LEU A 386 -10.68 -14.00 10.38
N SER A 387 -9.64 -13.40 9.80
CA SER A 387 -8.52 -14.09 9.16
C SER A 387 -7.59 -14.66 10.24
N LEU A 388 -8.18 -15.31 11.24
CA LEU A 388 -7.50 -16.04 12.28
C LEU A 388 -7.36 -17.49 11.81
N PRO A 389 -6.18 -18.11 11.95
CA PRO A 389 -5.96 -19.52 11.64
C PRO A 389 -6.64 -20.42 12.69
N LEU A 390 -7.97 -20.38 12.77
CA LEU A 390 -8.76 -21.17 13.70
C LEU A 390 -8.67 -22.66 13.32
N ARG A 391 -8.47 -23.51 14.31
CA ARG A 391 -8.50 -24.97 14.19
C ARG A 391 -9.75 -25.52 14.87
N GLU A 392 -9.82 -26.83 15.06
CA GLU A 392 -10.97 -27.49 15.69
C GLU A 392 -11.18 -27.06 17.15
N ILE A 393 -10.08 -26.76 17.85
CA ILE A 393 -10.09 -26.30 19.25
C ILE A 393 -9.44 -24.92 19.30
N ASN A 394 -10.21 -23.87 19.61
CA ASN A 394 -9.73 -22.50 19.77
C ASN A 394 -9.85 -22.08 21.22
N LEU A 395 -8.71 -21.77 21.83
CA LEU A 395 -8.60 -21.30 23.21
C LEU A 395 -8.15 -19.85 23.20
N ILE A 396 -8.58 -19.05 24.16
CA ILE A 396 -8.19 -17.63 24.24
C ILE A 396 -7.58 -17.28 25.59
N ILE A 397 -6.59 -16.38 25.59
CA ILE A 397 -6.00 -15.76 26.78
C ILE A 397 -6.05 -14.23 26.70
N PHE A 398 -6.09 -13.59 27.86
CA PHE A 398 -6.10 -12.13 28.00
C PHE A 398 -4.93 -11.69 28.90
N PRO A 399 -3.69 -11.66 28.40
CA PRO A 399 -2.55 -11.21 29.19
C PRO A 399 -2.72 -9.77 29.65
N ASP A 400 -2.34 -9.47 30.90
CA ASP A 400 -2.21 -8.08 31.35
C ASP A 400 -0.89 -7.50 30.86
N TRP A 401 -0.90 -6.87 29.68
CA TRP A 401 0.28 -6.26 29.06
C TRP A 401 0.89 -5.08 29.84
N SER A 402 0.28 -4.65 30.94
CA SER A 402 0.87 -3.68 31.86
C SER A 402 1.87 -4.30 32.85
N GLU A 403 1.88 -5.63 32.97
CA GLU A 403 2.80 -6.37 33.83
C GLU A 403 4.25 -6.38 33.27
N PRO A 404 5.26 -6.59 34.13
CA PRO A 404 6.65 -6.73 33.68
C PRO A 404 6.84 -7.90 32.70
N GLU A 405 7.78 -7.75 31.77
CA GLU A 405 8.12 -8.75 30.75
C GLU A 405 8.42 -10.13 31.35
N GLU A 406 9.13 -10.20 32.48
CA GLU A 406 9.44 -11.45 33.19
C GLU A 406 8.16 -12.20 33.62
N THR A 407 7.17 -11.46 34.14
CA THR A 407 5.87 -12.02 34.56
C THR A 407 5.09 -12.53 33.36
N LEU A 408 5.02 -11.73 32.29
CA LEU A 408 4.33 -12.09 31.04
C LEU A 408 4.98 -13.31 30.38
N SER A 409 6.31 -13.31 30.27
CA SER A 409 7.09 -14.41 29.70
C SER A 409 6.84 -15.71 30.45
N TRP A 410 6.90 -15.67 31.78
CA TRP A 410 6.67 -16.84 32.63
C TRP A 410 5.25 -17.41 32.49
N GLN A 411 4.21 -16.57 32.46
CA GLN A 411 2.83 -17.03 32.32
C GLN A 411 2.54 -17.61 30.93
N LEU A 412 2.99 -16.92 29.87
CA LEU A 412 2.81 -17.38 28.50
C LEU A 412 3.57 -18.67 28.23
N GLU A 413 4.79 -18.81 28.75
CA GLU A 413 5.56 -20.05 28.67
C GLU A 413 4.80 -21.22 29.31
N ARG A 414 4.19 -21.03 30.49
CA ARG A 414 3.38 -22.07 31.15
C ARG A 414 2.20 -22.52 30.30
N VAL A 415 1.48 -21.58 29.69
CA VAL A 415 0.34 -21.88 28.81
C VAL A 415 0.81 -22.64 27.57
N ILE A 416 1.80 -22.12 26.86
CA ILE A 416 2.30 -22.72 25.61
C ILE A 416 2.85 -24.12 25.90
N ARG A 417 3.61 -24.30 26.98
CA ARG A 417 4.09 -25.61 27.44
C ARG A 417 2.95 -26.59 27.69
N ALA A 418 1.91 -26.17 28.42
CA ALA A 418 0.75 -27.02 28.68
C ALA A 418 0.09 -27.49 27.38
N LEU A 419 -0.02 -26.60 26.38
CA LEU A 419 -0.58 -26.91 25.07
C LEU A 419 0.34 -27.80 24.22
N LEU A 420 1.67 -27.62 24.27
CA LEU A 420 2.64 -28.47 23.57
C LEU A 420 2.64 -29.93 24.07
N THR A 421 2.24 -30.14 25.32
CA THR A 421 2.08 -31.48 25.93
C THR A 421 0.68 -32.06 25.77
N HIS A 422 -0.26 -31.33 25.16
CA HIS A 422 -1.64 -31.77 24.99
C HIS A 422 -1.76 -32.82 23.87
N PRO A 423 -2.57 -33.88 24.03
CA PRO A 423 -2.75 -34.91 22.99
C PRO A 423 -3.28 -34.36 21.66
N ASP A 424 -4.15 -33.35 21.71
CA ASP A 424 -4.74 -32.67 20.54
C ASP A 424 -3.97 -31.41 20.09
N LYS A 425 -2.69 -31.24 20.46
CA LYS A 425 -1.92 -30.00 20.19
C LYS A 425 -1.97 -29.52 18.73
N SER A 426 -1.98 -30.44 17.76
CA SER A 426 -2.06 -30.10 16.32
C SER A 426 -3.44 -29.57 15.89
N ARG A 427 -4.48 -29.77 16.70
CA ARG A 427 -5.86 -29.31 16.47
C ARG A 427 -6.18 -28.03 17.23
N ILE A 428 -5.23 -27.48 17.98
CA ILE A 428 -5.42 -26.31 18.85
C ILE A 428 -4.89 -25.03 18.20
N THR A 429 -5.68 -23.97 18.27
CA THR A 429 -5.25 -22.57 18.09
C THR A 429 -5.37 -21.82 19.41
N LEU A 430 -4.28 -21.21 19.86
CA LEU A 430 -4.25 -20.28 20.98
C LEU A 430 -4.39 -18.85 20.44
N LEU A 431 -5.49 -18.21 20.79
CA LEU A 431 -5.76 -16.81 20.55
C LEU A 431 -5.20 -15.97 21.70
N VAL A 432 -4.36 -14.99 21.37
CA VAL A 432 -3.77 -14.08 22.35
C VAL A 432 -4.35 -12.68 22.13
N GLU A 433 -5.05 -12.13 23.11
CA GLU A 433 -5.57 -10.77 23.03
C GLU A 433 -4.43 -9.75 23.18
N THR A 434 -4.33 -8.78 22.27
CA THR A 434 -3.19 -7.84 22.19
C THR A 434 -3.58 -6.36 22.05
N SER A 435 -4.83 -5.96 22.29
CA SER A 435 -5.30 -4.59 22.00
C SER A 435 -4.59 -3.48 22.79
N ALA A 436 -3.86 -3.84 23.85
CA ALA A 436 -3.13 -2.92 24.72
C ALA A 436 -1.63 -2.78 24.40
N ILE A 437 -1.09 -3.50 23.40
CA ILE A 437 0.34 -3.53 23.07
C ILE A 437 0.58 -3.59 21.55
N SER A 438 1.77 -3.20 21.08
CA SER A 438 2.15 -3.36 19.68
C SER A 438 2.41 -4.82 19.33
N GLU A 439 2.03 -5.21 18.10
CA GLU A 439 2.23 -6.57 17.59
C GLU A 439 3.71 -6.99 17.57
N GLU A 440 4.60 -6.04 17.26
CA GLU A 440 6.05 -6.26 17.28
C GLU A 440 6.57 -6.71 18.65
N ASN A 441 6.13 -6.05 19.73
CA ASN A 441 6.55 -6.40 21.09
C ASN A 441 6.03 -7.78 21.50
N VAL A 442 4.82 -8.15 21.07
CA VAL A 442 4.24 -9.47 21.34
C VAL A 442 5.00 -10.56 20.58
N ASN A 443 5.32 -10.32 19.30
CA ASN A 443 6.07 -11.27 18.48
C ASN A 443 7.49 -11.48 19.02
N LEU A 444 8.15 -10.43 19.52
CA LEU A 444 9.45 -10.54 20.17
C LEU A 444 9.38 -11.42 21.43
N LEU A 445 8.39 -11.19 22.30
CA LEU A 445 8.17 -11.97 23.51
C LEU A 445 7.89 -13.46 23.20
N LEU A 446 6.97 -13.72 22.26
CA LEU A 446 6.61 -15.08 21.84
C LEU A 446 7.79 -15.81 21.19
N SER A 447 8.63 -15.11 20.43
CA SER A 447 9.85 -15.67 19.85
C SER A 447 10.85 -16.08 20.93
N GLY A 448 11.03 -15.23 21.96
CA GLY A 448 11.86 -15.54 23.12
C GLY A 448 11.40 -16.79 23.86
N ILE A 449 10.09 -16.89 24.13
CA ILE A 449 9.48 -18.08 24.76
C ILE A 449 9.68 -19.32 23.89
N THR A 450 9.45 -19.21 22.57
CA THR A 450 9.60 -20.33 21.63
C THR A 450 11.03 -20.84 21.61
N MET A 451 12.03 -19.96 21.58
CA MET A 451 13.44 -20.35 21.65
C MET A 451 13.79 -21.04 22.97
N ASN A 452 13.28 -20.54 24.10
CA ASN A 452 13.49 -21.19 25.40
C ASN A 452 12.90 -22.61 25.44
N LEU A 453 11.68 -22.79 24.91
CA LEU A 453 11.03 -24.10 24.85
C LEU A 453 11.72 -25.07 23.88
N LEU A 454 12.23 -24.58 22.75
CA LEU A 454 13.03 -25.35 21.78
C LEU A 454 14.32 -25.93 22.38
N MET A 455 14.94 -25.23 23.32
CA MET A 455 16.16 -25.67 23.99
C MET A 455 15.92 -26.79 25.03
N GLN A 456 14.67 -27.14 25.30
CA GLN A 456 14.31 -28.18 26.25
C GLN A 456 14.10 -29.50 25.52
N GLU A 457 14.87 -30.53 25.89
CA GLU A 457 15.11 -31.74 25.09
C GLU A 457 13.85 -32.60 24.78
N ASP A 458 12.69 -32.29 25.37
CA ASP A 458 11.43 -33.05 25.22
C ASP A 458 10.27 -32.28 24.55
N LEU A 459 10.50 -31.06 24.03
CA LEU A 459 9.45 -30.23 23.44
C LEU A 459 9.60 -30.03 21.93
N ASP A 460 8.79 -30.74 21.15
CA ASP A 460 8.65 -30.48 19.71
C ASP A 460 7.61 -29.38 19.44
N VAL A 461 8.11 -28.18 19.12
CA VAL A 461 7.31 -27.01 18.73
C VAL A 461 6.85 -27.04 17.28
N ASN A 462 7.48 -27.83 16.40
CA ASN A 462 7.15 -27.85 14.97
C ASN A 462 5.78 -28.49 14.69
N GLN A 463 5.29 -29.30 15.63
CA GLN A 463 3.93 -29.89 15.61
C GLN A 463 3.04 -29.33 16.73
N GLY A 464 3.33 -28.10 17.17
CA GLY A 464 2.63 -27.43 18.28
C GLY A 464 1.26 -26.83 17.93
N PRO A 465 0.60 -26.20 18.93
CA PRO A 465 -0.59 -25.40 18.68
C PRO A 465 -0.27 -24.22 17.74
N GLU A 466 -1.26 -23.81 16.94
CA GLU A 466 -1.20 -22.52 16.26
C GLU A 466 -1.28 -21.41 17.30
N ILE A 467 -0.54 -20.31 17.14
CA ILE A 467 -0.69 -19.13 17.98
C ILE A 467 -1.09 -17.96 17.07
N ALA A 468 -2.20 -17.31 17.39
CA ALA A 468 -2.72 -16.19 16.62
C ALA A 468 -3.02 -15.00 17.53
N LEU A 469 -2.66 -13.81 17.06
CA LEU A 469 -2.87 -12.56 17.78
C LEU A 469 -4.25 -11.98 17.43
N VAL A 470 -4.96 -11.52 18.45
CA VAL A 470 -6.30 -10.94 18.35
C VAL A 470 -6.23 -9.49 18.81
N ASN A 471 -6.43 -8.56 17.88
CA ASN A 471 -6.34 -7.14 18.14
C ASN A 471 -7.65 -6.44 17.73
N ARG A 472 -8.21 -5.62 18.63
CA ARG A 472 -9.29 -4.64 18.39
C ARG A 472 -10.38 -5.13 17.43
N LEU A 473 -11.04 -6.23 17.80
CA LEU A 473 -12.23 -6.72 17.11
C LEU A 473 -13.46 -5.88 17.45
N ASP A 474 -14.29 -5.58 16.45
CA ASP A 474 -15.59 -4.92 16.67
C ASP A 474 -16.66 -5.90 17.20
N GLU A 475 -17.83 -5.37 17.59
CA GLU A 475 -18.92 -6.18 18.16
C GLU A 475 -19.39 -7.32 17.23
N LYS A 476 -19.36 -7.11 15.90
CA LYS A 476 -19.78 -8.12 14.93
C LYS A 476 -18.73 -9.21 14.79
N GLN A 477 -17.46 -8.84 14.75
CA GLN A 477 -16.35 -9.78 14.72
C GLN A 477 -16.29 -10.63 15.99
N TRP A 478 -16.51 -10.02 17.16
CA TRP A 478 -16.68 -10.80 18.39
C TRP A 478 -17.87 -11.76 18.30
N ALA A 479 -19.01 -11.32 17.79
CA ALA A 479 -20.18 -12.20 17.63
C ALA A 479 -19.92 -13.40 16.70
N GLU A 480 -19.03 -13.27 15.71
CA GLU A 480 -18.60 -14.36 14.83
C GLU A 480 -17.55 -15.29 15.46
N LEU A 481 -16.64 -14.73 16.26
CA LEU A 481 -15.56 -15.48 16.90
C LEU A 481 -16.02 -16.28 18.12
N LEU A 482 -16.90 -15.70 18.94
CA LEU A 482 -17.34 -16.27 20.22
C LEU A 482 -17.88 -17.70 20.11
N PRO A 483 -18.73 -18.05 19.11
CA PRO A 483 -19.22 -19.42 18.96
C PRO A 483 -18.13 -20.45 18.61
N ARG A 484 -16.94 -19.98 18.19
CA ARG A 484 -15.81 -20.82 17.76
C ARG A 484 -14.73 -20.98 18.83
N ILE A 485 -14.84 -20.25 19.95
CA ILE A 485 -13.94 -20.36 21.10
C ILE A 485 -14.53 -21.35 22.11
N GLN A 486 -13.78 -22.41 22.42
CA GLN A 486 -14.22 -23.45 23.36
C GLN A 486 -14.00 -23.06 24.82
N ALA A 487 -12.89 -22.38 25.12
CA ALA A 487 -12.59 -21.94 26.48
C ALA A 487 -11.61 -20.75 26.54
N ARG A 488 -11.74 -19.97 27.61
CA ARG A 488 -10.73 -19.00 28.05
C ARG A 488 -9.79 -19.66 29.05
N ILE A 489 -8.49 -19.58 28.83
CA ILE A 489 -7.49 -20.06 29.80
C ILE A 489 -7.22 -18.93 30.80
N ILE A 490 -7.39 -19.22 32.08
CA ILE A 490 -7.20 -18.26 33.17
C ILE A 490 -5.68 -18.10 33.41
N LEU A 491 -5.17 -16.89 33.22
CA LEU A 491 -3.82 -16.50 33.67
C LEU A 491 -3.84 -16.01 35.12
N GLU A 492 -2.69 -15.98 35.81
CA GLU A 492 -2.65 -15.40 37.17
C GLU A 492 -2.77 -13.86 37.14
N ARG A 493 -2.37 -13.24 36.01
CA ARG A 493 -2.51 -11.80 35.73
C ARG A 493 -3.21 -11.61 34.39
N GLU A 494 -4.54 -11.53 34.45
CA GLU A 494 -5.36 -11.29 33.26
C GLU A 494 -5.81 -9.84 33.17
N ASN A 495 -5.94 -9.35 31.93
CA ASN A 495 -6.54 -8.06 31.67
C ASN A 495 -8.06 -8.11 31.90
N HIS A 496 -8.49 -7.84 33.13
CA HIS A 496 -9.90 -7.82 33.51
C HIS A 496 -10.72 -6.76 32.78
N GLN A 497 -10.09 -5.66 32.34
CA GLN A 497 -10.75 -4.63 31.56
C GLN A 497 -11.09 -5.15 30.15
N ALA A 498 -10.14 -5.76 29.45
CA ALA A 498 -10.37 -6.39 28.14
C ALA A 498 -11.42 -7.52 28.22
N ILE A 499 -11.41 -8.30 29.30
CA ILE A 499 -12.46 -9.31 29.55
C ILE A 499 -13.82 -8.66 29.81
N ALA A 500 -13.86 -7.50 30.47
CA ALA A 500 -15.11 -6.79 30.77
C ALA A 500 -15.74 -6.17 29.53
N GLU A 501 -14.91 -5.69 28.61
CA GLU A 501 -15.28 -5.05 27.35
C GLU A 501 -15.65 -6.05 26.25
N THR A 502 -15.45 -7.35 26.48
CA THR A 502 -15.79 -8.42 25.53
C THR A 502 -16.96 -9.28 26.03
N ALA A 503 -17.73 -9.86 25.11
CA ALA A 503 -18.78 -10.83 25.45
C ALA A 503 -18.22 -12.23 25.81
N ILE A 504 -16.91 -12.32 26.10
CA ILE A 504 -16.20 -13.57 26.46
C ILE A 504 -16.64 -14.15 27.81
N LYS A 505 -17.30 -13.36 28.67
CA LYS A 505 -17.83 -13.81 29.98
C LYS A 505 -18.79 -15.00 29.88
N ILE A 506 -19.33 -15.25 28.69
CA ILE A 506 -20.29 -16.32 28.40
C ILE A 506 -19.56 -17.66 28.15
N ILE A 507 -18.26 -17.65 27.88
CA ILE A 507 -17.47 -18.83 27.53
C ILE A 507 -16.88 -19.49 28.78
N SER A 508 -16.76 -20.82 28.75
CA SER A 508 -16.19 -21.58 29.86
C SER A 508 -14.74 -21.17 30.14
N ALA A 509 -14.39 -20.98 31.42
CA ALA A 509 -13.03 -20.68 31.83
C ALA A 509 -12.34 -21.95 32.35
N VAL A 510 -11.06 -22.13 32.01
CA VAL A 510 -10.25 -23.28 32.41
C VAL A 510 -8.95 -22.84 33.05
N SER A 511 -8.52 -23.52 34.11
CA SER A 511 -7.18 -23.30 34.67
C SER A 511 -6.14 -24.04 33.86
N ILE A 512 -4.90 -23.54 33.85
CA ILE A 512 -3.78 -24.14 33.11
C ILE A 512 -3.57 -25.62 33.51
N GLU A 513 -3.71 -25.94 34.79
CA GLU A 513 -3.52 -27.30 35.32
C GLU A 513 -4.56 -28.30 34.82
N SER A 514 -5.73 -27.82 34.41
CA SER A 514 -6.82 -28.66 33.91
C SER A 514 -6.72 -28.95 32.41
N ILE A 515 -5.91 -28.19 31.66
CA ILE A 515 -5.85 -28.24 30.20
C ILE A 515 -5.31 -29.59 29.71
N SER A 516 -4.20 -30.06 30.25
CA SER A 516 -3.50 -31.27 29.75
C SER A 516 -4.35 -32.54 29.75
N ASN A 517 -5.43 -32.58 30.54
CA ASN A 517 -6.33 -33.73 30.67
C ASN A 517 -7.75 -33.48 30.13
N LYS A 518 -8.05 -32.26 29.65
CA LYS A 518 -9.40 -31.88 29.23
C LYS A 518 -9.59 -32.14 27.75
N ARG A 519 -10.55 -32.99 27.41
CA ARG A 519 -10.99 -33.13 26.02
C ARG A 519 -11.98 -32.02 25.69
N PHE A 520 -11.59 -31.18 24.73
CA PHE A 520 -12.47 -30.19 24.13
C PHE A 520 -13.23 -30.90 23.00
N ALA A 521 -14.54 -31.09 23.19
CA ALA A 521 -15.41 -31.82 22.27
C ALA A 521 -15.80 -30.95 21.07
#